data_AF-A0A2G9N5V0-F1
#
_entry.id   AF-A0A2G9N5V0-F1
#
_cell.length_a   1.000
_cell.length_b   1.000
_cell.length_c   1.000
_cell.angle_alpha   90.00
_cell.angle_beta   90.00
_cell.angle_gamma   90.00
#
_symmetry.space_group_name_H-M   'P 1'
#
loop_
_entity.id
_entity.type
_entity.pdbx_description
1 polymer ?
#
loop_
_entity_poly.entity_id
_entity_poly.type
_entity_poly.pdbx_seq_one_letter_code
_entity_poly.pdbx_strand_id
1 'polypeptide(L)'
;MEQCPNKTERCLNCHDHHQQLRPLVKEIITTKHFFKDAPSINPESIVNCEHENFTHLHKFEEIIDGNYIFRALKGKTHIIYAIDKDHRLIFLRAFENFGMYKKFLNDKKSIEKMIIEADNGKK
;
A
#
# COMPACT_ATOMS: atom_id res chain seq x y z
N MET A 1 16.68 -14.22 -5.80
CA MET A 1 15.21 -14.43 -5.72
C MET A 1 14.88 -14.69 -4.26
N GLU A 2 14.66 -13.65 -3.46
CA GLU A 2 14.25 -13.84 -2.07
C GLU A 2 12.74 -14.06 -2.03
N GLN A 3 12.37 -15.31 -1.74
CA GLN A 3 10.98 -15.71 -1.54
C GLN A 3 10.45 -15.02 -0.28
N CYS A 4 9.15 -14.72 -0.26
CA CYS A 4 8.48 -14.26 0.95
C CYS A 4 8.84 -15.21 2.11
N PRO A 5 9.44 -14.73 3.22
CA PRO A 5 9.89 -15.59 4.31
C PRO A 5 8.75 -16.38 4.96
N ASN A 6 7.50 -15.95 4.76
CA ASN A 6 6.28 -16.56 5.26
C ASN A 6 5.52 -17.37 4.17
N LYS A 7 6.24 -18.27 3.48
CA LYS A 7 5.70 -19.11 2.41
C LYS A 7 4.82 -20.29 2.88
N THR A 8 4.44 -20.32 4.15
CA THR A 8 3.57 -21.33 4.75
C THR A 8 2.10 -20.93 4.62
N GLU A 9 1.39 -21.50 3.64
CA GLU A 9 -0.08 -21.58 3.47
C GLU A 9 -0.95 -20.29 3.59
N ARG A 10 -0.38 -19.14 3.98
CA ARG A 10 -1.06 -17.87 4.28
C ARG A 10 -0.80 -16.77 3.25
N CYS A 11 0.00 -17.05 2.21
CA CYS A 11 0.15 -16.17 1.03
C CYS A 11 -1.09 -16.22 0.10
N LEU A 12 -2.28 -16.49 0.63
CA LEU A 12 -3.51 -16.71 -0.13
C LEU A 12 -4.01 -15.46 -0.88
N ASN A 13 -3.42 -14.27 -0.66
CA ASN A 13 -3.89 -13.01 -1.24
C ASN A 13 -2.79 -12.05 -1.73
N CYS A 14 -1.52 -12.45 -1.76
CA CYS A 14 -0.47 -11.63 -2.36
C CYS A 14 -0.54 -11.75 -3.88
N HIS A 15 -1.21 -10.80 -4.53
CA HIS A 15 -1.35 -10.78 -5.99
C HIS A 15 0.04 -10.76 -6.67
N ASP A 16 0.19 -11.45 -7.80
CA ASP A 16 1.47 -11.62 -8.52
C ASP A 16 2.23 -10.30 -8.77
N HIS A 17 1.50 -9.20 -8.99
CA HIS A 17 2.07 -7.87 -9.18
C HIS A 17 2.91 -7.39 -7.99
N HIS A 18 2.46 -7.63 -6.75
CA HIS A 18 3.24 -7.21 -5.59
C HIS A 18 4.50 -8.08 -5.42
N GLN A 19 4.40 -9.39 -5.69
CA GLN A 19 5.57 -10.27 -5.60
C GLN A 19 6.67 -9.89 -6.61
N GLN A 20 6.29 -9.41 -7.79
CA GLN A 20 7.23 -8.94 -8.81
C GLN A 20 7.84 -7.58 -8.47
N LEU A 21 7.05 -6.67 -7.91
CA LEU A 21 7.48 -5.30 -7.63
C LEU A 21 8.23 -5.15 -6.31
N ARG A 22 7.90 -5.96 -5.28
CA ARG A 22 8.50 -5.86 -3.94
C ARG A 22 10.03 -5.91 -3.94
N PRO A 23 10.71 -6.83 -4.67
CA PRO A 23 12.17 -6.86 -4.71
C PRO A 23 12.81 -5.60 -5.31
N LEU A 24 12.03 -4.83 -6.07
CA LEU A 24 12.48 -3.58 -6.69
C LEU A 24 12.34 -2.39 -5.75
N VAL A 25 11.53 -2.50 -4.68
CA VAL A 25 11.25 -1.39 -3.77
C VAL A 25 12.53 -0.93 -3.07
N LYS A 26 12.89 0.35 -3.26
CA LYS A 26 14.11 0.96 -2.72
C LYS A 26 13.86 1.85 -1.51
N GLU A 27 12.65 2.38 -1.39
CA GLU A 27 12.29 3.39 -0.40
C GLU A 27 10.84 3.18 0.05
N ILE A 28 10.59 3.41 1.34
CA ILE A 28 9.25 3.40 1.92
C ILE A 28 8.93 4.82 2.37
N ILE A 29 7.85 5.39 1.84
CA ILE A 29 7.41 6.75 2.15
C ILE A 29 6.04 6.67 2.81
N THR A 30 5.85 7.46 3.87
CA THR A 30 4.55 7.60 4.52
C THR A 30 4.06 9.04 4.38
N THR A 31 2.89 9.23 3.76
CA THR A 31 2.32 10.57 3.64
C THR A 31 1.77 11.07 4.97
N LYS A 32 1.70 12.40 5.13
CA LYS A 32 1.09 13.03 6.32
C LYS A 32 -0.36 12.60 6.53
N HIS A 33 -1.09 12.36 5.44
CA HIS A 33 -2.47 11.89 5.51
C HIS A 33 -2.55 10.48 6.09
N PHE A 34 -1.71 9.55 5.63
CA PHE A 34 -1.66 8.21 6.20
C PHE A 34 -1.38 8.22 7.70
N PHE A 35 -0.37 8.99 8.13
CA PHE A 35 -0.03 9.08 9.56
C PHE A 35 -1.21 9.61 10.40
N LYS A 36 -1.98 10.55 9.86
CA LYS A 36 -3.18 11.07 10.52
C LYS A 36 -4.33 10.06 10.54
N ASP A 37 -4.53 9.32 9.45
CA ASP A 37 -5.62 8.35 9.32
C ASP A 37 -5.38 7.10 10.19
N ALA A 38 -4.12 6.67 10.35
CA ALA A 38 -3.75 5.42 11.01
C ALA A 38 -2.45 5.54 11.83
N PRO A 39 -2.43 6.35 12.90
CA PRO A 39 -1.23 6.60 13.69
C PRO A 39 -0.69 5.36 14.43
N SER A 40 -1.53 4.35 14.64
CA SER A 40 -1.17 3.09 15.32
C SER A 40 -0.72 1.97 14.38
N ILE A 41 -0.74 2.19 13.06
CA ILE A 41 -0.37 1.18 12.09
C ILE A 41 1.11 1.35 11.73
N ASN A 42 1.93 0.37 12.08
CA ASN A 42 3.31 0.29 11.62
C ASN A 42 3.34 -0.13 10.13
N PRO A 43 3.81 0.73 9.20
CA PRO A 43 3.89 0.38 7.79
C PRO A 43 4.82 -0.80 7.51
N GLU A 44 5.83 -1.03 8.35
CA GLU A 44 6.76 -2.16 8.21
C GLU A 44 6.05 -3.52 8.29
N SER A 45 4.98 -3.64 9.09
CA SER A 45 4.20 -4.88 9.19
C SER A 45 3.59 -5.28 7.83
N ILE A 46 3.28 -4.30 6.98
CA ILE A 46 2.78 -4.52 5.62
C ILE A 46 3.96 -4.88 4.70
N VAL A 47 5.07 -4.15 4.80
CA VAL A 47 6.25 -4.39 3.94
C VAL A 47 6.91 -5.74 4.21
N ASN A 48 6.93 -6.19 5.46
CA ASN A 48 7.50 -7.47 5.87
C ASN A 48 6.59 -8.67 5.60
N CYS A 49 5.36 -8.43 5.12
CA CYS A 49 4.34 -9.46 4.96
C CYS A 49 3.97 -10.17 6.27
N GLU A 50 3.78 -9.42 7.34
CA GLU A 50 3.30 -9.95 8.62
C GLU A 50 1.79 -10.20 8.54
N HIS A 51 1.39 -11.38 8.09
CA HIS A 51 -0.01 -11.72 7.82
C HIS A 51 -0.90 -11.82 9.07
N GLU A 52 -0.33 -11.93 10.27
CA GLU A 52 -1.05 -12.31 11.50
C GLU A 52 -2.20 -11.34 11.86
N ASN A 53 -2.14 -10.11 11.37
CA ASN A 53 -3.13 -9.08 11.66
C ASN A 53 -3.92 -8.58 10.44
N PHE A 54 -3.74 -9.21 9.27
CA PHE A 54 -4.36 -8.73 8.02
C PHE A 54 -5.30 -9.78 7.42
N THR A 55 -6.55 -9.40 7.20
CA THR A 55 -7.52 -10.22 6.47
C THR A 55 -7.17 -10.26 4.97
N HIS A 56 -6.65 -9.15 4.45
CA HIS A 56 -6.10 -9.09 3.09
C HIS A 56 -4.80 -8.29 3.13
N LEU A 57 -3.81 -8.75 2.38
CA LEU A 57 -2.52 -8.09 2.27
C LEU A 57 -2.12 -8.04 0.80
N HIS A 58 -1.66 -6.88 0.33
CA HIS A 58 -1.23 -6.67 -1.06
C HIS A 58 -2.28 -6.99 -2.12
N LYS A 59 -3.56 -6.71 -1.82
CA LYS A 59 -4.62 -6.79 -2.84
C LYS A 59 -4.35 -5.72 -3.88
N PHE A 60 -4.11 -6.13 -5.12
CA PHE A 60 -4.03 -5.21 -6.24
C PHE A 60 -5.41 -4.58 -6.50
N GLU A 61 -5.45 -3.26 -6.65
CA GLU A 61 -6.67 -2.52 -6.95
C GLU A 61 -6.68 -2.09 -8.42
N GLU A 62 -5.69 -1.31 -8.84
CA GLU A 62 -5.55 -0.84 -10.23
C GLU A 62 -4.17 -0.21 -10.50
N ILE A 63 -3.94 0.22 -11.75
CA ILE A 63 -2.79 1.06 -12.14
C ILE A 63 -3.29 2.48 -12.41
N ILE A 64 -2.66 3.49 -11.80
CA ILE A 64 -2.98 4.91 -12.00
C ILE A 64 -1.71 5.64 -12.45
N ASP A 65 -1.70 6.14 -13.69
CA ASP A 65 -0.52 6.72 -14.33
C ASP A 65 0.77 5.89 -14.11
N GLY A 66 0.70 4.58 -14.37
CA GLY A 66 1.84 3.66 -14.18
C GLY A 66 2.24 3.39 -12.73
N ASN A 67 1.53 3.93 -11.74
CA ASN A 67 1.69 3.59 -10.33
C ASN A 67 0.75 2.44 -9.95
N TYR A 68 1.28 1.42 -9.29
CA TYR A 68 0.51 0.24 -8.91
C TYR A 68 -0.13 0.48 -7.55
N ILE A 69 -1.46 0.47 -7.49
CA ILE A 69 -2.21 0.72 -6.27
C ILE A 69 -2.58 -0.60 -5.60
N PHE A 70 -2.28 -0.69 -4.31
CA PHE A 70 -2.55 -1.84 -3.49
C PHE A 70 -3.35 -1.47 -2.26
N ARG A 71 -4.01 -2.49 -1.71
CA ARG A 71 -4.76 -2.42 -0.47
C ARG A 71 -4.33 -3.52 0.50
N ALA A 72 -4.17 -3.13 1.75
CA ALA A 72 -4.17 -4.03 2.90
C ALA A 72 -5.45 -3.79 3.73
N LEU A 73 -5.97 -4.84 4.36
CA LEU A 73 -7.12 -4.79 5.24
C LEU A 73 -6.75 -5.37 6.60
N LYS A 74 -6.70 -4.50 7.62
CA LYS A 74 -6.45 -4.86 9.02
C LYS A 74 -7.71 -4.57 9.83
N GLY A 75 -8.41 -5.61 10.29
CA GLY A 75 -9.73 -5.46 10.88
C GLY A 75 -10.71 -4.81 9.89
N LYS A 76 -11.18 -3.60 10.20
CA LYS A 76 -12.07 -2.80 9.33
C LYS A 76 -11.32 -1.72 8.53
N THR A 77 -10.01 -1.59 8.73
CA THR A 77 -9.22 -0.49 8.18
C THR A 77 -8.62 -0.88 6.84
N HIS A 78 -9.04 -0.19 5.78
CA HIS A 78 -8.50 -0.25 4.43
C HIS A 78 -7.29 0.67 4.31
N ILE A 79 -6.11 0.09 4.15
CA ILE A 79 -4.85 0.80 4.01
C ILE A 79 -4.47 0.81 2.54
N ILE A 80 -4.32 2.00 1.97
CA ILE A 80 -4.03 2.20 0.56
C ILE A 80 -2.62 2.72 0.40
N TYR A 81 -1.86 2.06 -0.47
CA TYR A 81 -0.49 2.42 -0.79
C TYR A 81 -0.21 2.15 -2.26
N ALA A 82 0.81 2.82 -2.78
CA ALA A 82 1.25 2.69 -4.16
C ALA A 82 2.68 2.15 -4.22
N ILE A 83 3.01 1.44 -5.28
CA ILE A 83 4.39 1.29 -5.75
C ILE A 83 4.51 2.11 -7.03
N ASP A 84 5.33 3.15 -6.99
CA ASP A 84 5.50 4.06 -8.12
C ASP A 84 6.56 3.58 -9.13
N LYS A 85 6.75 4.36 -10.20
CA LYS A 85 7.70 4.08 -11.28
C LYS A 85 9.16 4.07 -10.82
N ASP A 86 9.48 4.78 -9.74
CA ASP A 86 10.81 4.85 -9.13
C ASP A 86 11.06 3.74 -8.09
N HIS A 87 10.11 2.81 -7.99
CA HIS A 87 10.11 1.71 -7.03
C HIS A 87 10.11 2.19 -5.58
N ARG A 88 9.30 3.19 -5.27
CA ARG A 88 9.01 3.65 -3.92
C ARG A 88 7.66 3.11 -3.49
N LEU A 89 7.60 2.55 -2.29
CA LEU A 89 6.35 2.12 -1.68
C LEU A 89 5.80 3.26 -0.82
N ILE A 90 4.70 3.86 -1.27
CA ILE A 90 4.16 5.10 -0.70
C ILE A 90 2.82 4.81 -0.02
N PHE A 91 2.77 4.95 1.30
CA PHE A 91 1.54 4.87 2.09
C PHE A 91 0.71 6.14 1.95
N LEU A 92 -0.44 6.02 1.28
CA LEU A 92 -1.27 7.14 0.87
C LEU A 92 -2.30 7.50 1.94
N ARG A 93 -3.21 6.58 2.27
CA ARG A 93 -4.37 6.84 3.14
C ARG A 93 -4.81 5.58 3.88
N ALA A 94 -5.55 5.75 4.96
CA ALA A 94 -6.27 4.66 5.61
C ALA A 94 -7.74 5.03 5.85
N PHE A 95 -8.64 4.05 5.72
CA PHE A 95 -10.09 4.27 5.86
C PHE A 95 -10.75 3.12 6.62
N GLU A 96 -11.47 3.42 7.69
CA GLU A 96 -12.31 2.41 8.39
C GLU A 96 -13.66 2.15 7.68
N ASN A 97 -14.03 3.04 6.75
CA ASN A 97 -15.28 2.98 6.02
C ASN A 97 -15.04 2.58 4.56
N PHE A 98 -15.69 1.50 4.12
CA PHE A 98 -15.58 0.99 2.75
C PHE A 98 -16.06 1.97 1.69
N GLY A 99 -17.10 2.76 1.97
CA GLY A 99 -17.60 3.79 1.05
C GLY A 99 -16.58 4.92 0.83
N MET A 100 -15.89 5.36 1.88
CA MET A 100 -14.82 6.36 1.78
C MET A 100 -13.62 5.82 0.98
N TYR A 101 -13.23 4.56 1.24
CA TYR A 101 -12.22 3.86 0.44
C TYR A 101 -12.59 3.81 -1.04
N LYS A 102 -13.83 3.39 -1.38
CA LYS A 102 -14.30 3.34 -2.77
C LYS A 102 -14.31 4.72 -3.43
N LYS A 103 -14.77 5.74 -2.70
CA LYS A 103 -14.76 7.12 -3.19
C LYS A 103 -13.34 7.60 -3.47
N PHE A 104 -12.38 7.25 -2.61
CA PHE A 104 -10.98 7.57 -2.80
C PHE A 104 -10.39 6.92 -4.05
N LEU A 105 -10.64 5.61 -4.28
CA LEU A 105 -10.17 4.94 -5.50
C LEU A 105 -10.72 5.58 -6.79
N ASN A 106 -11.95 6.08 -6.76
CA ASN A 106 -12.53 6.77 -7.92
C ASN A 106 -11.89 8.15 -8.18
N ASP A 107 -11.21 8.74 -7.20
CA ASP A 107 -10.55 10.04 -7.32
C ASP A 107 -9.08 9.90 -7.73
N LYS A 108 -8.87 9.42 -8.96
CA LYS A 108 -7.54 9.12 -9.52
C LYS A 108 -6.61 10.32 -9.53
N LYS A 109 -7.15 11.53 -9.79
CA LYS A 109 -6.39 12.78 -9.80
C LYS A 109 -5.81 13.12 -8.43
N SER A 110 -6.60 12.94 -7.37
CA SER A 110 -6.12 13.15 -6.00
C SER A 110 -5.05 12.13 -5.61
N ILE A 111 -5.20 10.86 -6.01
CA ILE A 111 -4.19 9.82 -5.77
C ILE A 111 -2.87 10.17 -6.45
N GLU A 112 -2.92 10.52 -7.73
CA GLU A 112 -1.76 10.94 -8.52
C GLU A 112 -1.06 12.13 -7.87
N LYS A 113 -1.81 13.15 -7.47
CA LYS A 113 -1.26 14.33 -6.77
C LYS A 113 -0.56 13.94 -5.46
N MET A 114 -1.14 13.03 -4.66
CA MET A 114 -0.50 12.56 -3.42
C MET A 114 0.81 11.82 -3.66
N ILE A 115 0.89 11.02 -4.73
CA ILE A 115 2.12 10.33 -5.12
C ILE A 115 3.20 11.34 -5.53
N ILE A 116 2.84 12.34 -6.34
CA ILE A 116 3.76 13.42 -6.77
C ILE A 116 4.18 14.30 -5.59
N GLU A 117 3.29 14.58 -4.64
CA GLU A 117 3.64 15.39 -3.46
C GLU A 117 4.53 14.61 -2.48
N ALA A 118 4.41 13.28 -2.43
CA ALA A 118 5.33 12.44 -1.68
C ALA A 118 6.78 12.52 -2.21
N ASP A 119 6.95 12.77 -3.51
CA ASP A 119 8.24 13.02 -4.16
C ASP A 119 8.91 14.32 -3.67
N ASN A 120 8.10 15.38 -3.50
CA ASN A 120 8.57 16.71 -3.08
C ASN A 120 8.76 16.86 -1.56
N GLY A 121 8.45 15.81 -0.78
CA GLY A 121 8.53 15.78 0.68
C GLY A 121 9.92 15.56 1.27
N LYS A 122 10.96 15.37 0.44
CA LYS A 122 12.37 15.35 0.88
C LYS A 122 12.80 16.77 1.27
N LYS A 123 12.51 17.17 2.51
CA LYS A 123 13.18 18.29 3.19
C LYS A 123 13.63 17.88 4.57
#